data_AF-A0A953WPD7-F1
#
_entry.id   AF-A0A953WPD7-F1
#
_cell.length_a   1.000
_cell.length_b   1.000
_cell.length_c   1.000
_cell.angle_alpha   90.00
_cell.angle_beta   90.00
_cell.angle_gamma   90.00
#
_symmetry.space_group_name_H-M   'P 1'
#
loop_
_entity.id
_entity.type
_entity.pdbx_description
1 polymer ?
#
loop_
_entity_poly.entity_id
_entity_poly.type
_entity_poly.pdbx_seq_one_letter_code
_entity_poly.pdbx_strand_id
1 'polypeptide(L)'
;MKRSLFVALTALFGLSAGAANAAGEAAPAAEHGGKVYQRCAACHLPTGAGVPGAFPRLAGRINQAATGDGGRDYLVMVVSKGLVGEIEIDGRKYRGVMPAQAGLTDEDIAAVLNYAMALKTPGEAAPAAAMEPAKPFTKEEVAEIRARHAEANPGLVHSFRAGVFDVPLPEKPAADSAVSPSSESNK
;
A
#
# COMPACT_ATOMS: atom_id res chain seq x y z
N MET A 1 -44.10 36.25 -51.82
CA MET A 1 -43.61 35.90 -53.17
C MET A 1 -42.19 35.36 -53.04
N LYS A 2 -41.90 34.28 -53.76
CA LYS A 2 -40.74 33.37 -53.66
C LYS A 2 -39.38 33.99 -53.98
N ARG A 3 -38.32 33.60 -53.25
CA ARG A 3 -36.93 33.32 -53.72
C ARG A 3 -36.24 32.36 -52.74
N SER A 4 -36.26 31.05 -52.99
CA SER A 4 -35.13 30.17 -53.39
C SER A 4 -33.78 30.48 -52.70
N LEU A 5 -33.31 29.64 -51.77
CA LEU A 5 -32.56 28.36 -51.92
C LEU A 5 -31.05 28.58 -52.05
N PHE A 6 -30.28 28.24 -51.02
CA PHE A 6 -28.91 27.71 -51.13
C PHE A 6 -28.63 26.72 -50.00
N VAL A 7 -28.27 25.51 -50.41
CA VAL A 7 -27.76 24.40 -49.61
C VAL A 7 -26.28 24.64 -49.33
N ALA A 8 -25.84 24.46 -48.08
CA ALA A 8 -24.43 24.18 -47.78
C ALA A 8 -24.35 23.25 -46.57
N LEU A 9 -24.22 21.96 -46.90
CA LEU A 9 -23.75 20.88 -46.04
C LEU A 9 -22.30 21.17 -45.65
N THR A 10 -22.00 21.33 -44.35
CA THR A 10 -20.65 21.09 -43.83
C THR A 10 -20.74 20.22 -42.58
N ALA A 11 -19.94 19.17 -42.64
CA ALA A 11 -19.89 18.05 -41.73
C ALA A 11 -19.10 18.37 -40.45
N LEU A 12 -19.40 17.58 -39.43
CA LEU A 12 -18.58 17.13 -38.30
C LEU A 12 -17.25 17.87 -38.04
N PHE A 13 -17.04 18.30 -36.79
CA PHE A 13 -15.95 17.76 -35.98
C PHE A 13 -16.24 18.06 -34.50
N GLY A 14 -16.69 17.04 -33.77
CA GLY A 14 -16.79 17.09 -32.31
C GLY A 14 -15.40 17.14 -31.72
N LEU A 15 -15.07 18.24 -31.03
CA LEU A 15 -13.83 18.35 -30.27
C LEU A 15 -14.11 17.89 -28.84
N SER A 16 -14.10 16.57 -28.64
CA SER A 16 -13.93 16.00 -27.30
C SER A 16 -12.45 16.17 -26.96
N ALA A 17 -12.15 17.15 -26.11
CA ALA A 17 -10.83 17.30 -25.53
C ALA A 17 -10.57 16.09 -24.62
N GLY A 18 -9.60 15.27 -25.04
CA GLY A 18 -9.26 14.00 -24.44
C GLY A 18 -8.89 14.08 -22.96
N ALA A 19 -9.29 13.05 -22.23
CA ALA A 19 -8.74 12.72 -20.93
C ALA A 19 -7.21 12.56 -21.06
N ALA A 20 -6.47 13.44 -20.39
CA ALA A 20 -5.04 13.28 -20.20
C ALA A 20 -4.79 12.01 -19.38
N ASN A 21 -4.13 11.03 -20.01
CA ASN A 21 -3.64 9.82 -19.34
C ASN A 21 -2.48 10.21 -18.40
N ALA A 22 -2.72 10.17 -17.09
CA ALA A 22 -1.71 10.33 -16.03
C ALA A 22 -0.82 9.08 -15.88
N ALA A 23 -0.26 8.55 -16.98
CA ALA A 23 0.54 7.33 -16.98
C ALA A 23 2.05 7.58 -17.11
N GLY A 24 2.49 8.84 -17.20
CA GLY A 24 3.90 9.19 -17.43
C GLY A 24 4.77 9.33 -16.16
N GLU A 25 4.17 9.60 -14.99
CA GLU A 25 4.92 9.94 -13.77
C GLU A 25 5.27 8.72 -12.88
N ALA A 26 4.71 7.55 -13.18
CA ALA A 26 4.76 6.39 -12.29
C ALA A 26 6.09 5.61 -12.33
N ALA A 27 6.79 5.60 -13.47
CA ALA A 27 8.02 4.82 -13.65
C ALA A 27 9.23 5.32 -12.83
N PRO A 28 9.60 6.62 -12.85
CA PRO A 28 10.72 7.12 -12.04
C PRO A 28 10.44 7.07 -10.53
N ALA A 29 9.18 7.30 -10.12
CA ALA A 29 8.78 7.19 -8.72
C ALA A 29 8.90 5.75 -8.18
N ALA A 30 8.55 4.74 -9.00
CA ALA A 30 8.73 3.34 -8.65
C ALA A 30 10.22 2.94 -8.54
N GLU A 31 11.08 3.46 -9.42
CA GLU A 31 12.52 3.22 -9.35
C GLU A 31 13.14 3.83 -8.09
N HIS A 32 12.81 5.09 -7.78
CA HIS A 32 13.29 5.75 -6.57
C HIS A 32 12.82 5.03 -5.31
N GLY A 33 11.53 4.73 -5.20
CA GLY A 33 10.96 3.99 -4.07
C GLY A 33 11.61 2.61 -3.89
N GLY A 34 11.89 1.89 -4.98
CA GLY A 34 12.57 0.60 -4.94
C GLY A 34 14.03 0.68 -4.46
N LYS A 35 14.75 1.77 -4.76
CA LYS A 35 16.10 2.04 -4.23
C LYS A 35 16.05 2.31 -2.73
N VAL A 36 15.11 3.14 -2.26
CA VAL A 36 14.93 3.40 -0.82
C VAL A 36 14.53 2.12 -0.08
N TYR A 37 13.66 1.30 -0.70
CA TYR A 37 13.17 0.05 -0.12
C TYR A 37 14.26 -0.98 0.18
N GLN A 38 15.44 -0.90 -0.45
CA GLN A 38 16.56 -1.80 -0.13
C GLN A 38 16.95 -1.76 1.35
N ARG A 39 16.76 -0.60 2.01
CA ARG A 39 16.94 -0.46 3.47
C ARG A 39 15.91 -1.27 4.26
N CYS A 40 14.66 -1.23 3.82
CA CYS A 40 13.53 -1.93 4.42
C CYS A 40 13.60 -3.44 4.18
N ALA A 41 14.09 -3.85 3.01
CA ALA A 41 14.21 -5.24 2.58
C ALA A 41 15.17 -6.05 3.46
N ALA A 42 16.11 -5.41 4.16
CA ALA A 42 16.99 -6.08 5.12
C ALA A 42 16.23 -6.83 6.21
N CYS A 43 15.03 -6.34 6.59
CA CYS A 43 14.18 -6.97 7.61
C CYS A 43 12.87 -7.50 7.01
N HIS A 44 12.24 -6.73 6.12
CA HIS A 44 10.93 -7.07 5.54
C HIS A 44 11.01 -7.96 4.30
N LEU A 45 12.23 -8.32 3.89
CA LEU A 45 12.57 -9.07 2.67
C LEU A 45 12.22 -8.32 1.38
N PRO A 46 12.86 -8.65 0.23
CA PRO A 46 12.60 -7.98 -1.04
C PRO A 46 11.15 -8.03 -1.51
N THR A 47 10.42 -9.09 -1.16
CA THR A 47 9.00 -9.26 -1.51
C THR A 47 8.05 -8.57 -0.53
N GLY A 48 8.56 -8.07 0.59
CA GLY A 48 7.71 -7.60 1.69
C GLY A 48 7.04 -8.71 2.48
N ALA A 49 7.44 -9.98 2.31
CA ALA A 49 6.87 -11.11 3.06
C ALA A 49 7.26 -11.12 4.55
N GLY A 50 8.33 -10.41 4.92
CA GLY A 50 8.88 -10.45 6.28
C GLY A 50 9.35 -11.84 6.72
N VAL A 51 9.61 -11.99 8.01
CA VAL A 51 10.01 -13.25 8.65
C VAL A 51 9.02 -13.52 9.78
N PRO A 52 8.16 -14.55 9.67
CA PRO A 52 7.14 -14.83 10.68
C PRO A 52 7.68 -14.87 12.11
N GLY A 53 7.07 -14.07 13.00
CA GLY A 53 7.49 -13.96 14.41
C GLY A 53 8.69 -13.04 14.69
N ALA A 54 9.42 -12.60 13.66
CA ALA A 54 10.57 -11.70 13.80
C ALA A 54 10.31 -10.34 13.12
N PHE A 55 9.99 -10.34 11.83
CA PHE A 55 9.75 -9.14 11.03
C PHE A 55 8.40 -9.21 10.34
N PRO A 56 7.50 -8.24 10.57
CA PRO A 56 6.16 -8.29 10.02
C PRO A 56 6.17 -8.16 8.49
N ARG A 57 5.20 -8.82 7.82
CA ARG A 57 5.00 -8.61 6.39
C ARG A 57 4.47 -7.20 6.10
N LEU A 58 4.88 -6.64 4.97
CA LEU A 58 4.39 -5.38 4.40
C LEU A 58 3.47 -5.62 3.20
N ALA A 59 3.75 -6.65 2.41
CA ALA A 59 3.01 -6.96 1.18
C ALA A 59 1.50 -7.06 1.44
N GLY A 60 0.73 -6.28 0.68
CA GLY A 60 -0.71 -6.12 0.82
C GLY A 60 -1.22 -5.45 2.11
N ARG A 61 -0.39 -5.24 3.14
CA ARG A 61 -0.78 -4.55 4.39
C ARG A 61 -0.64 -3.04 4.31
N ILE A 62 0.36 -2.55 3.56
CA ILE A 62 0.58 -1.09 3.46
C ILE A 62 -0.57 -0.43 2.70
N ASN A 63 -1.06 -1.04 1.61
CA ASN A 63 -2.23 -0.52 0.90
C ASN A 63 -3.48 -0.49 1.80
N GLN A 64 -3.74 -1.57 2.56
CA GLN A 64 -4.84 -1.62 3.52
C GLN A 64 -4.74 -0.51 4.59
N ALA A 65 -3.56 -0.36 5.19
CA ALA A 65 -3.34 0.69 6.18
C ALA A 65 -3.57 2.08 5.57
N ALA A 66 -3.08 2.32 4.34
CA ALA A 66 -3.22 3.61 3.67
C ALA A 66 -4.67 3.98 3.32
N THR A 67 -5.59 3.01 3.28
CA THR A 67 -7.03 3.23 3.13
C THR A 67 -7.80 3.35 4.45
N GLY A 68 -7.19 2.98 5.58
CA GLY A 68 -7.82 3.07 6.90
C GLY A 68 -7.75 4.48 7.50
N ASP A 69 -8.69 4.78 8.40
CA ASP A 69 -8.72 6.05 9.12
C ASP A 69 -7.43 6.27 9.92
N GLY A 70 -6.78 7.41 9.71
CA GLY A 70 -5.49 7.75 10.33
C GLY A 70 -4.31 6.88 9.87
N GLY A 71 -4.51 5.94 8.95
CA GLY A 71 -3.50 4.99 8.53
C GLY A 71 -2.36 5.61 7.72
N ARG A 72 -2.64 6.70 7.00
CA ARG A 72 -1.63 7.48 6.29
C ARG A 72 -0.65 8.15 7.26
N ASP A 73 -1.17 8.81 8.29
CA ASP A 73 -0.37 9.35 9.39
C ASP A 73 0.45 8.27 10.08
N TYR A 74 -0.18 7.14 10.43
CA TYR A 74 0.49 6.01 11.05
C TYR A 74 1.67 5.49 10.22
N LEU A 75 1.49 5.28 8.92
CA LEU A 75 2.55 4.78 8.05
C LEU A 75 3.75 5.71 7.97
N VAL A 76 3.52 7.03 7.83
CA VAL A 76 4.58 8.03 7.83
C VAL A 76 5.29 8.07 9.19
N MET A 77 4.55 7.98 10.30
CA MET A 77 5.14 7.93 11.64
C MET A 77 5.96 6.66 11.86
N VAL A 78 5.50 5.50 11.41
CA VAL A 78 6.26 4.23 11.53
C VAL A 78 7.63 4.35 10.85
N VAL A 79 7.70 4.94 9.66
CA VAL A 79 8.97 5.14 8.96
C VAL A 79 9.84 6.20 9.64
N SER A 80 9.28 7.35 9.98
CA SER A 80 10.04 8.52 10.44
C SER A 80 10.38 8.52 11.93
N LYS A 81 9.56 7.87 12.77
CA LYS A 81 9.69 7.83 14.23
C LYS A 81 9.97 6.43 14.76
N GLY A 82 9.76 5.40 13.95
CA GLY A 82 9.90 4.01 14.36
C GLY A 82 8.65 3.48 15.08
N LEU A 83 8.72 2.21 15.47
CA LEU A 83 7.64 1.49 16.13
C LEU A 83 8.21 0.54 17.18
N VAL A 84 7.63 0.56 18.38
CA VAL A 84 7.89 -0.41 19.46
C VAL A 84 6.57 -1.00 19.96
N GLY A 85 6.65 -2.03 20.79
CA GLY A 85 5.48 -2.65 21.42
C GLY A 85 4.97 -3.87 20.66
N GLU A 86 4.19 -4.70 21.36
CA GLU A 86 3.63 -5.92 20.77
C GLU A 86 2.58 -5.58 19.71
N ILE A 87 2.72 -6.13 18.52
CA ILE A 87 1.70 -6.05 17.47
C ILE A 87 1.29 -7.45 17.02
N GLU A 88 0.07 -7.57 16.53
CA GLU A 88 -0.42 -8.80 15.91
C GLU A 88 -0.65 -8.61 14.41
N ILE A 89 -0.20 -9.58 13.62
CA ILE A 89 -0.38 -9.66 12.17
C ILE A 89 -0.65 -11.12 11.83
N ASP A 90 -1.83 -11.37 11.25
CA ASP A 90 -2.27 -12.70 10.79
C ASP A 90 -2.19 -13.76 11.91
N GLY A 91 -2.68 -13.42 13.11
CA GLY A 91 -2.66 -14.29 14.29
C GLY A 91 -1.28 -14.49 14.92
N ARG A 92 -0.24 -13.78 14.44
CA ARG A 92 1.12 -13.87 14.98
C ARG A 92 1.52 -12.60 15.70
N LYS A 93 2.07 -12.78 16.89
CA LYS A 93 2.63 -11.69 17.72
C LYS A 93 4.05 -11.36 17.29
N TYR A 94 4.35 -10.07 17.24
CA TYR A 94 5.68 -9.52 16.99
C TYR A 94 6.03 -8.60 18.16
N ARG A 95 7.22 -8.78 18.74
CA ARG A 95 7.72 -8.03 19.90
C ARG A 95 9.03 -7.30 19.61
N GLY A 96 9.25 -6.98 18.34
CA GLY A 96 10.46 -6.33 17.86
C GLY A 96 10.44 -4.81 18.03
N VAL A 97 11.53 -4.20 17.61
CA VAL A 97 11.67 -2.75 17.46
C VAL A 97 11.93 -2.47 15.99
N MET A 98 11.17 -1.55 15.40
CA MET A 98 11.50 -0.94 14.11
C MET A 98 12.11 0.45 14.40
N PRO A 99 13.43 0.63 14.23
CA PRO A 99 14.06 1.93 14.44
C PRO A 99 13.54 2.97 13.45
N ALA A 100 13.56 4.24 13.86
CA ALA A 100 13.33 5.37 12.97
C ALA A 100 14.33 5.33 11.79
N GLN A 101 13.84 5.53 10.58
CA GLN A 101 14.66 5.53 9.37
C GLN A 101 15.26 6.92 9.15
N ALA A 102 16.34 7.21 9.88
CA ALA A 102 17.01 8.50 9.84
C ALA A 102 17.58 8.82 8.45
N GLY A 103 17.63 10.12 8.13
CA GLY A 103 18.21 10.62 6.88
C GLY A 103 17.36 10.41 5.64
N LEU A 104 16.11 9.94 5.76
CA LEU A 104 15.14 9.97 4.67
C LEU A 104 14.48 11.36 4.57
N THR A 105 14.40 11.87 3.35
CA THR A 105 13.63 13.07 3.00
C THR A 105 12.14 12.76 2.92
N ASP A 106 11.30 13.79 2.83
CA ASP A 106 9.84 13.60 2.64
C ASP A 106 9.54 12.88 1.32
N GLU A 107 10.34 13.15 0.30
CA GLU A 107 10.28 12.50 -1.00
C GLU A 107 10.66 11.01 -0.91
N ASP A 108 11.74 10.68 -0.18
CA ASP A 108 12.14 9.28 0.05
C ASP A 108 11.04 8.50 0.77
N ILE A 109 10.42 9.10 1.81
CA ILE A 109 9.37 8.46 2.59
C ILE A 109 8.11 8.24 1.73
N ALA A 110 7.70 9.26 0.96
CA ALA A 110 6.58 9.11 0.03
C ALA A 110 6.84 8.00 -0.99
N ALA A 111 8.04 7.99 -1.59
CA ALA A 111 8.42 7.02 -2.60
C ALA A 111 8.48 5.58 -2.05
N VAL A 112 9.05 5.36 -0.86
CA VAL A 112 9.14 4.02 -0.28
C VAL A 112 7.78 3.50 0.20
N LEU A 113 6.90 4.36 0.72
CA LEU A 113 5.53 3.97 1.06
C LEU A 113 4.74 3.60 -0.19
N ASN A 114 4.86 4.38 -1.27
CA ASN A 114 4.26 4.07 -2.58
C ASN A 114 4.77 2.73 -3.13
N TYR A 115 6.08 2.48 -3.08
CA TYR A 115 6.66 1.20 -3.46
C TYR A 115 6.11 0.05 -2.60
N ALA A 116 6.03 0.24 -1.28
CA ALA A 116 5.56 -0.78 -0.35
C ALA A 116 4.05 -1.09 -0.51
N MET A 117 3.22 -0.12 -0.90
CA MET A 117 1.80 -0.36 -1.24
C MET A 117 1.64 -1.30 -2.43
N ALA A 118 2.58 -1.28 -3.38
CA ALA A 118 2.54 -2.11 -4.58
C ALA A 118 3.07 -3.55 -4.37
N LEU A 119 3.66 -3.86 -3.20
CA LEU A 119 4.23 -5.17 -2.91
C LEU A 119 3.16 -6.26 -2.81
N LYS A 120 3.46 -7.40 -3.44
CA LYS A 120 2.60 -8.60 -3.48
C LYS A 120 3.45 -9.83 -3.13
N THR A 121 2.96 -10.70 -2.25
CA THR A 121 3.57 -12.01 -2.01
C THR A 121 2.83 -13.07 -2.86
N PRO A 122 3.54 -13.88 -3.67
CA PRO A 122 2.93 -15.03 -4.34
C PRO A 122 2.45 -16.09 -3.32
N GLY A 123 1.24 -16.61 -3.48
CA GLY A 123 0.72 -17.72 -2.66
C GLY A 123 0.19 -17.33 -1.27
N GLU A 124 0.41 -16.11 -0.81
CA GLU A 124 -0.42 -15.52 0.24
C GLU A 124 -1.66 -14.95 -0.44
N ALA A 125 -2.86 -15.36 0.03
CA ALA A 125 -4.10 -14.77 -0.43
C ALA A 125 -4.00 -13.26 -0.22
N ALA A 126 -3.81 -12.53 -1.32
CA ALA A 126 -3.65 -11.09 -1.27
C ALA A 126 -4.98 -10.51 -0.77
N PRO A 127 -5.03 -9.85 0.40
CA PRO A 127 -6.14 -8.93 0.65
C PRO A 127 -6.11 -7.76 -0.35
N ALA A 128 -4.97 -7.55 -1.02
CA ALA A 128 -4.70 -6.42 -1.91
C ALA A 128 -5.30 -6.53 -3.31
N ALA A 129 -5.80 -7.68 -3.74
CA ALA A 129 -6.41 -7.79 -5.08
C ALA A 129 -7.86 -7.27 -5.13
N ALA A 130 -8.53 -7.13 -3.98
CA ALA A 130 -9.91 -6.66 -3.86
C ALA A 130 -10.05 -5.28 -3.19
N MET A 131 -8.94 -4.69 -2.72
CA MET A 131 -8.94 -3.36 -2.12
C MET A 131 -8.68 -2.32 -3.20
N GLU A 132 -9.44 -1.22 -3.18
CA GLU A 132 -9.11 -0.05 -4.00
C GLU A 132 -7.65 0.36 -3.76
N PRO A 133 -6.90 0.70 -4.83
CA PRO A 133 -5.55 1.20 -4.66
C PRO A 133 -5.61 2.49 -3.83
N ALA A 134 -4.87 2.53 -2.74
CA ALA A 134 -4.77 3.72 -1.93
C ALA A 134 -4.20 4.87 -2.76
N LYS A 135 -4.64 6.10 -2.46
CA LYS A 135 -4.07 7.31 -3.07
C LYS A 135 -2.54 7.31 -2.84
N PRO A 136 -1.72 7.57 -3.88
CA PRO A 136 -0.29 7.72 -3.69
C PRO A 136 0.05 8.80 -2.64
N PHE A 137 1.05 8.55 -1.81
CA PHE A 137 1.65 9.57 -0.94
C PHE A 137 2.40 10.60 -1.78
N THR A 138 2.26 11.87 -1.42
CA THR A 138 3.08 12.96 -1.96
C THR A 138 4.07 13.46 -0.91
N LYS A 139 5.15 14.13 -1.35
CA LYS A 139 6.13 14.69 -0.42
C LYS A 139 5.52 15.78 0.47
N GLU A 140 4.56 16.57 -0.05
CA GLU A 140 3.87 17.61 0.70
C GLU A 140 3.05 17.01 1.83
N GLU A 141 2.32 15.94 1.55
CA GLU A 141 1.55 15.22 2.56
C GLU A 141 2.46 14.65 3.65
N VAL A 142 3.58 14.04 3.26
CA VAL A 142 4.56 13.52 4.22
C VAL A 142 5.13 14.65 5.08
N ALA A 143 5.47 15.80 4.48
CA ALA A 143 5.98 16.96 5.21
C ALA A 143 4.95 17.48 6.23
N GLU A 144 3.69 17.59 5.82
CA GLU A 144 2.59 18.00 6.71
C GLU A 144 2.40 17.02 7.88
N ILE A 145 2.39 15.72 7.61
CA ILE A 145 2.24 14.69 8.65
C ILE A 145 3.44 14.72 9.60
N ARG A 146 4.66 14.84 9.09
CA ARG A 146 5.86 14.94 9.95
C ARG A 146 5.86 16.19 10.81
N ALA A 147 5.37 17.32 10.29
CA ALA A 147 5.21 18.55 11.07
C ALA A 147 4.13 18.38 12.15
N ARG A 148 2.99 17.80 11.80
CA ARG A 148 1.88 17.51 12.73
C ARG A 148 2.30 16.60 13.88
N HIS A 149 3.18 15.64 13.61
CA HIS A 149 3.67 14.64 14.56
C HIS A 149 5.15 14.82 14.90
N ALA A 150 5.63 16.07 14.94
CA ALA A 150 7.04 16.37 15.20
C ALA A 150 7.55 15.76 16.53
N GLU A 151 6.68 15.73 17.54
CA GLU A 151 6.99 15.21 18.89
C GLU A 151 6.60 13.74 19.09
N ALA A 152 6.13 13.05 18.04
CA ALA A 152 5.78 11.64 18.16
C ALA A 152 7.02 10.78 18.45
N ASN A 153 6.83 9.81 19.34
CA ASN A 153 7.83 8.80 19.71
C ASN A 153 7.31 7.39 19.36
N PRO A 154 8.17 6.37 19.26
CA PRO A 154 7.75 5.01 18.86
C PRO A 154 6.58 4.41 19.65
N GLY A 155 6.45 4.75 20.93
CA GLY A 155 5.36 4.28 21.79
C GLY A 155 4.04 4.96 21.46
N LEU A 156 4.06 6.26 21.13
CA LEU A 156 2.90 6.95 20.60
C LEU A 156 2.50 6.34 19.24
N VAL A 157 3.45 6.07 18.35
CA VAL A 157 3.12 5.42 17.05
C VAL A 157 2.39 4.09 17.25
N HIS A 158 2.78 3.30 18.26
CA HIS A 158 2.08 2.06 18.61
C HIS A 158 0.61 2.28 18.99
N SER A 159 0.28 3.32 19.76
CA SER A 159 -1.11 3.58 20.15
C SER A 159 -2.01 3.98 18.98
N PHE A 160 -1.45 4.56 17.91
CA PHE A 160 -2.18 4.87 16.67
C PHE A 160 -2.54 3.63 15.84
N ARG A 161 -1.97 2.47 16.15
CA ARG A 161 -2.17 1.26 15.34
C ARG A 161 -3.61 0.72 15.45
N ALA A 162 -4.23 0.83 16.61
CA ALA A 162 -5.63 0.45 16.81
C ALA A 162 -6.51 1.44 16.03
N GLY A 163 -7.34 0.94 15.09
CA GLY A 163 -8.09 1.78 14.14
C GLY A 163 -7.60 1.70 12.70
N VAL A 164 -6.29 1.55 12.48
CA VAL A 164 -5.70 1.59 11.12
C VAL A 164 -6.03 0.34 10.30
N PHE A 165 -6.22 -0.80 10.97
CA PHE A 165 -6.44 -2.10 10.34
C PHE A 165 -7.84 -2.66 10.57
N ASP A 166 -8.78 -1.83 11.03
CA ASP A 166 -10.14 -2.24 11.38
C ASP A 166 -11.00 -2.58 10.15
N VAL A 167 -10.48 -2.33 8.93
CA VAL A 167 -11.01 -2.92 7.69
C VAL A 167 -10.65 -4.41 7.69
N PRO A 168 -11.62 -5.34 7.88
CA PRO A 168 -11.32 -6.76 7.98
C PRO A 168 -10.59 -7.24 6.72
N LEU A 169 -9.52 -8.01 6.92
CA LEU A 169 -8.93 -8.77 5.82
C LEU A 169 -9.98 -9.79 5.34
N PRO A 170 -10.28 -9.89 4.03
CA PRO A 170 -11.09 -11.00 3.56
C PRO A 170 -10.42 -12.31 3.98
N GLU A 171 -11.20 -13.21 4.57
CA GLU A 171 -10.68 -14.47 5.08
C GLU A 171 -9.91 -15.21 3.99
N LYS A 172 -8.74 -15.75 4.35
CA LYS A 172 -7.97 -16.64 3.48
C LYS A 172 -8.93 -17.71 2.96
N PRO A 173 -9.03 -17.96 1.63
CA PRO A 173 -9.76 -19.14 1.16
C PRO A 173 -9.13 -20.33 1.87
N ALA A 174 -9.96 -21.11 2.57
CA ALA A 174 -9.49 -22.33 3.21
C ALA A 174 -8.61 -23.06 2.19
N ALA A 175 -7.36 -23.35 2.57
CA ALA A 175 -6.54 -24.22 1.74
C ALA A 175 -7.38 -25.48 1.59
N ASP A 176 -7.81 -25.76 0.35
CA ASP A 176 -8.70 -26.87 0.05
C ASP A 176 -8.22 -28.05 0.87
N SER A 177 -9.11 -28.49 1.78
CA SER A 177 -8.87 -29.65 2.60
C SER A 177 -8.46 -30.73 1.62
N ALA A 178 -7.18 -31.10 1.64
CA ALA A 178 -6.67 -32.19 0.86
C ALA A 178 -7.48 -33.40 1.32
N VAL A 179 -8.49 -33.73 0.52
CA VAL A 179 -9.22 -34.99 0.58
C VAL A 179 -8.12 -36.02 0.40
N SER A 180 -7.65 -36.54 1.54
CA SER A 180 -6.82 -37.73 1.55
C SER A 180 -7.70 -38.83 0.96
N PRO A 181 -7.33 -39.45 -0.17
CA PRO A 181 -8.07 -40.60 -0.64
C PRO A 181 -7.86 -41.71 0.39
N SER A 182 -8.90 -41.99 1.18
CA SER A 182 -8.98 -43.20 1.97
C SER A 182 -8.88 -44.37 1.01
N SER A 183 -7.81 -45.16 1.15
CA SER A 183 -7.60 -46.42 0.45
C SER A 183 -8.77 -47.36 0.72
N GLU A 184 -9.60 -47.57 -0.30
CA GLU A 184 -10.60 -48.63 -0.32
C GLU A 184 -9.86 -49.99 -0.34
N SER A 185 -9.94 -50.73 0.77
CA SER A 185 -9.58 -52.15 0.81
C SER A 185 -10.63 -52.92 0.04
N ASN A 186 -10.24 -53.45 -1.12
CA ASN A 186 -11.06 -54.35 -1.91
C ASN A 186 -11.04 -55.76 -1.30
N LYS A 187 -12.22 -56.37 -1.28
CA LYS A 187 -12.50 -57.72 -0.76
C LYS A 187 -12.22 -58.78 -1.84
#